data_AF-A0A0K6S6B0-F1
#
_entry.id   AF-A0A0K6S6B0-F1
#
_cell.length_a   1.000
_cell.length_b   1.000
_cell.length_c   1.000
_cell.angle_alpha   90.00
_cell.angle_beta   90.00
_cell.angle_gamma   90.00
#
_symmetry.space_group_name_H-M   'P 1'
#
loop_
_entity.id
_entity.type
_entity.pdbx_description
1 polymer ?
#
loop_
_entity_poly.entity_id
_entity_poly.type
_entity_poly.pdbx_seq_one_letter_code
_entity_poly.pdbx_strand_id
1 'polypeptide(L)'
;MIPLTRRKQSNVDETLFGNTKKPSKNPSNQVQETIVVGKDTVQVRKSMNPNKAKDPRQDAVIIPASEIARLTQSSIILTPEQEEAIRQEKEREFQTRMQKALARKEKVLALEEERKKQASMSSYESKEDMEKSQAIQDRAKSALDEEMDDVKHMNQLMLYAKVATIRDAQVQERKYVEREKEEEESQVALMMEIERLKALKTYDERERRRLEESKEGAQILVEQIKDRALTRMKAEEQRDLERAYILKQIEALKQEEQQAYAAKQAAAKKLMEEVNETNSTAILMKQQKKLAEIASDQKIQEYLREKERRERQRDEEVQRLKDEKEKETARLRGLQSKAADKQAELDALRAKRAIARADRLARQKEADEKARLERMNQDLEEARKLQQAEREKRMADLAQQDKDEFERVVKVQALQEKAQRLKDEEDKEHRITHAAALRAQIAAREEASLQERRDFLEEGHVVRAAQQSEKKKLEAIKAQKILELQKAGVPEKYWVDLAKKKIAV
;
A
#
# COMPACT_ATOMS: atom_id res chain seq x y z
N MET A 1 9.00 7.03 -9.25
CA MET A 1 8.52 7.45 -10.58
C MET A 1 7.04 7.74 -10.48
N ILE A 2 6.67 9.02 -10.50
CA ILE A 2 5.29 9.52 -10.40
C ILE A 2 4.92 10.07 -11.77
N PRO A 3 3.83 9.65 -12.42
CA PRO A 3 3.31 10.37 -13.56
C PRO A 3 2.22 11.36 -13.12
N LEU A 4 2.53 12.61 -13.45
CA LEU A 4 1.74 13.82 -13.41
C LEU A 4 0.28 13.69 -13.87
N THR A 5 -0.59 14.24 -13.02
CA THR A 5 -1.82 14.99 -13.29
C THR A 5 -2.18 15.30 -14.75
N ARG A 6 -3.34 14.81 -15.20
CA ARG A 6 -4.04 15.28 -16.40
C ARG A 6 -5.37 15.92 -15.96
N ARG A 7 -5.42 17.25 -15.85
CA ARG A 7 -6.66 18.02 -15.66
C ARG A 7 -7.48 17.97 -16.96
N LYS A 8 -8.70 17.43 -16.90
CA LYS A 8 -9.70 17.53 -17.98
C LYS A 8 -10.26 18.97 -17.99
N GLN A 9 -10.24 19.61 -19.16
CA GLN A 9 -10.94 20.87 -19.40
C GLN A 9 -12.45 20.60 -19.50
N SER A 10 -13.24 21.37 -18.76
CA SER A 10 -14.69 21.43 -18.85
C SER A 10 -15.07 22.34 -20.02
N ASN A 11 -15.55 21.77 -21.12
CA ASN A 11 -16.29 22.53 -22.13
C ASN A 11 -17.72 22.70 -21.62
N VAL A 12 -18.04 23.93 -21.19
CA VAL A 12 -19.42 24.36 -20.93
C VAL A 12 -19.88 25.07 -22.20
N ASP A 13 -21.00 24.60 -22.76
CA ASP A 13 -21.64 25.09 -23.97
C ASP A 13 -22.35 26.44 -23.67
N GLU A 14 -21.77 27.54 -24.14
CA GLU A 14 -22.27 28.91 -23.92
C GLU A 14 -23.34 29.36 -24.93
N THR A 15 -24.11 28.45 -25.50
CA THR A 15 -25.20 28.81 -26.43
C THR A 15 -26.60 28.78 -25.81
N LEU A 16 -26.72 28.55 -24.49
CA LEU A 16 -28.00 28.28 -23.83
C LEU A 16 -28.66 29.45 -23.06
N PHE A 17 -28.10 30.66 -23.09
CA PHE A 17 -28.73 31.82 -22.43
C PHE A 17 -28.70 33.07 -23.31
N GLY A 18 -29.77 33.29 -24.07
CA GLY A 18 -30.02 34.58 -24.70
C GLY A 18 -30.50 35.60 -23.69
N ASN A 19 -30.02 36.86 -23.77
CA ASN A 19 -30.92 38.01 -23.85
C ASN A 19 -30.27 39.34 -24.29
N THR A 20 -30.96 39.97 -25.25
CA THR A 20 -31.29 41.40 -25.45
C THR A 20 -30.36 42.58 -25.09
N LYS A 21 -30.08 43.37 -26.15
CA LYS A 21 -30.12 44.84 -26.32
C LYS A 21 -29.76 45.75 -25.13
N LYS A 22 -28.86 46.73 -25.39
CA LYS A 22 -29.13 48.18 -25.18
C LYS A 22 -28.24 49.10 -26.06
N PRO A 23 -28.58 50.39 -26.20
CA PRO A 23 -28.23 51.26 -27.33
C PRO A 23 -27.24 52.41 -27.04
N SER A 24 -26.75 53.03 -28.13
CA SER A 24 -26.44 54.47 -28.35
C SER A 24 -25.39 55.21 -27.48
N LYS A 25 -24.34 55.75 -28.12
CA LYS A 25 -24.13 57.22 -28.39
C LYS A 25 -22.72 57.54 -28.99
N ASN A 26 -22.72 58.06 -30.24
CA ASN A 26 -22.09 59.27 -30.86
C ASN A 26 -20.95 60.05 -30.15
N PRO A 27 -20.30 61.08 -30.78
CA PRO A 27 -19.87 61.30 -32.19
C PRO A 27 -18.47 62.03 -32.31
N SER A 28 -17.95 62.24 -33.53
CA SER A 28 -17.02 63.37 -33.79
C SER A 28 -17.04 63.88 -35.23
N ASN A 29 -17.49 65.15 -35.37
CA ASN A 29 -17.16 66.20 -36.35
C ASN A 29 -16.70 65.83 -37.77
N GLN A 30 -17.52 66.24 -38.75
CA GLN A 30 -17.06 67.18 -39.79
C GLN A 30 -18.24 68.04 -40.27
N VAL A 31 -18.01 69.35 -40.21
CA VAL A 31 -18.91 70.43 -40.62
C VAL A 31 -18.62 70.75 -42.08
N GLN A 32 -19.66 70.85 -42.92
CA GLN A 32 -19.72 71.86 -43.99
C GLN A 32 -21.17 72.06 -44.46
N GLU A 33 -21.72 73.16 -43.94
CA GLU A 33 -22.65 74.14 -44.50
C GLU A 33 -23.71 73.72 -45.55
N THR A 34 -24.96 73.84 -45.12
CA THR A 34 -26.15 74.05 -45.93
C THR A 34 -26.39 75.55 -46.19
N ILE A 35 -26.75 75.92 -47.42
CA ILE A 35 -27.49 77.16 -47.72
C ILE A 35 -28.84 76.76 -48.33
N VAL A 36 -29.91 77.15 -47.65
CA VAL A 36 -31.30 77.04 -48.06
C VAL A 36 -31.74 78.38 -48.65
N VAL A 37 -32.32 78.40 -49.86
CA VAL A 37 -33.39 79.35 -50.22
C VAL A 37 -34.32 78.66 -51.24
N GLY A 38 -35.62 78.68 -50.96
CA GLY A 38 -36.65 78.08 -51.81
C GLY A 38 -37.32 79.03 -52.79
N LYS A 39 -38.32 78.46 -53.47
CA LYS A 39 -39.45 79.06 -54.20
C LYS A 39 -39.17 79.92 -55.43
N ASP A 40 -39.91 79.58 -56.48
CA ASP A 40 -40.29 80.37 -57.66
C ASP A 40 -39.17 80.81 -58.62
N THR A 41 -39.12 80.19 -59.81
CA THR A 41 -39.32 80.88 -61.10
C THR A 41 -39.06 79.95 -62.30
N VAL A 42 -39.96 80.04 -63.28
CA VAL A 42 -39.86 79.48 -64.64
C VAL A 42 -38.82 80.26 -65.44
N GLN A 43 -37.92 79.59 -66.16
CA GLN A 43 -37.16 80.20 -67.25
C GLN A 43 -37.18 79.35 -68.52
N VAL A 44 -37.91 79.84 -69.52
CA VAL A 44 -37.83 79.44 -70.93
C VAL A 44 -36.64 80.18 -71.55
N ARG A 45 -35.69 79.46 -72.16
CA ARG A 45 -34.67 80.06 -73.02
C ARG A 45 -34.98 79.80 -74.49
N LYS A 46 -35.18 80.92 -75.19
CA LYS A 46 -35.30 81.07 -76.64
C LYS A 46 -33.88 81.13 -77.23
N SER A 47 -33.59 80.29 -78.22
CA SER A 47 -32.36 80.36 -79.01
C SER A 47 -32.71 80.76 -80.44
N MET A 48 -32.28 81.94 -80.86
CA MET A 48 -32.26 82.35 -82.28
C MET A 48 -30.92 81.94 -82.90
N ASN A 49 -30.94 81.59 -84.20
CA ASN A 49 -29.82 81.85 -85.09
C ASN A 49 -30.32 82.23 -86.50
N PRO A 50 -29.73 83.24 -87.18
CA PRO A 50 -30.22 83.78 -88.45
C PRO A 50 -29.32 83.49 -89.66
N ASN A 51 -29.90 83.56 -90.87
CA ASN A 51 -29.36 84.06 -92.16
C ASN A 51 -30.27 83.56 -93.31
N LYS A 52 -30.48 84.19 -94.47
CA LYS A 52 -30.44 85.56 -95.03
C LYS A 52 -30.75 85.37 -96.53
N ALA A 53 -31.71 86.09 -97.12
CA ALA A 53 -31.69 86.56 -98.53
C ALA A 53 -32.95 87.37 -98.87
N LYS A 54 -32.77 88.50 -99.58
CA LYS A 54 -33.77 89.45 -100.09
C LYS A 54 -33.92 89.25 -101.60
N ASP A 55 -35.10 89.51 -102.16
CA ASP A 55 -35.22 90.34 -103.37
C ASP A 55 -36.64 90.93 -103.58
N PRO A 56 -36.81 92.12 -104.21
CA PRO A 56 -38.09 92.85 -104.27
C PRO A 56 -38.68 93.07 -105.69
N ARG A 57 -40.02 93.21 -105.75
CA ARG A 57 -40.90 93.82 -106.78
C ARG A 57 -40.99 93.16 -108.18
N GLN A 58 -42.21 92.77 -108.58
CA GLN A 58 -42.85 93.14 -109.86
C GLN A 58 -44.30 92.61 -109.96
N ASP A 59 -45.21 93.46 -110.42
CA ASP A 59 -46.55 93.14 -110.90
C ASP A 59 -46.45 92.49 -112.29
N ALA A 60 -46.83 91.22 -112.41
CA ALA A 60 -47.20 90.55 -113.66
C ALA A 60 -48.05 89.31 -113.32
N VAL A 61 -49.31 89.30 -113.75
CA VAL A 61 -50.22 88.16 -113.57
C VAL A 61 -49.86 87.08 -114.58
N ILE A 62 -49.02 86.14 -114.14
CA ILE A 62 -48.77 84.88 -114.86
C ILE A 62 -49.85 83.90 -114.39
N ILE A 63 -50.87 83.65 -115.20
CA ILE A 63 -51.86 82.62 -114.89
C ILE A 63 -51.17 81.25 -115.08
N PRO A 64 -50.95 80.46 -114.01
CA PRO A 64 -50.33 79.15 -114.10
C PRO A 64 -51.23 78.18 -114.86
N ALA A 65 -50.66 77.14 -115.48
CA ALA A 65 -51.43 76.13 -116.23
C ALA A 65 -52.57 75.50 -115.41
N SER A 66 -52.43 75.47 -114.08
CA SER A 66 -53.47 75.05 -113.13
C SER A 66 -54.72 75.94 -113.16
N GLU A 67 -54.59 77.22 -113.47
CA GLU A 67 -55.66 78.20 -113.43
C GLU A 67 -56.35 78.34 -114.81
N ILE A 68 -55.62 78.07 -115.91
CA ILE A 68 -56.24 77.76 -117.22
C ILE A 68 -57.01 76.44 -117.15
N ALA A 69 -56.45 75.39 -116.53
CA ALA A 69 -57.12 74.11 -116.34
C ALA A 69 -58.37 74.24 -115.45
N ARG A 70 -58.32 75.09 -114.42
CA ARG A 70 -59.49 75.41 -113.58
C ARG A 70 -60.59 76.09 -114.39
N LEU A 71 -60.24 77.03 -115.27
CA LEU A 71 -61.19 77.73 -116.13
C LEU A 71 -61.80 76.80 -117.18
N THR A 72 -61.02 75.90 -117.80
CA THR A 72 -61.53 74.92 -118.77
C THR A 72 -62.31 73.77 -118.14
N GLN A 73 -61.94 73.31 -116.92
CA GLN A 73 -62.72 72.32 -116.17
C GLN A 73 -64.03 72.90 -115.62
N SER A 74 -64.06 74.19 -115.28
CA SER A 74 -65.29 74.87 -114.84
C SER A 74 -66.27 75.19 -115.98
N SER A 75 -65.85 75.07 -117.25
CA SER A 75 -66.71 75.32 -118.42
C SER A 75 -67.35 74.07 -119.03
N ILE A 76 -67.07 72.88 -118.48
CA ILE A 76 -67.69 71.62 -118.92
C ILE A 76 -68.92 71.40 -118.05
N ILE A 77 -70.11 71.35 -118.65
CA ILE A 77 -71.35 71.05 -117.93
C ILE A 77 -71.33 69.55 -117.61
N LEU A 78 -70.90 69.19 -116.40
CA LEU A 78 -70.99 67.83 -115.89
C LEU A 78 -72.45 67.47 -115.62
N THR A 79 -72.82 66.23 -115.94
CA THR A 79 -74.10 65.67 -115.53
C THR A 79 -74.08 65.40 -114.02
N PRO A 80 -75.23 65.53 -113.32
CA PRO A 80 -75.29 65.43 -111.85
C PRO A 80 -74.71 64.11 -111.29
N GLU A 81 -74.76 63.02 -112.04
CA GLU A 81 -74.18 61.73 -111.62
C GLU A 81 -72.64 61.72 -111.55
N GLN A 82 -71.95 62.53 -112.37
CA GLN A 82 -70.48 62.59 -112.38
C GLN A 82 -69.93 63.53 -111.28
N GLU A 83 -70.69 64.54 -110.87
CA GLU A 83 -70.34 65.39 -109.71
C GLU A 83 -70.43 64.64 -108.38
N GLU A 84 -71.45 63.79 -108.22
CA GLU A 84 -71.61 62.98 -107.01
C GLU A 84 -70.50 61.95 -106.85
N ALA A 85 -70.05 61.32 -107.93
CA ALA A 85 -68.95 60.34 -107.88
C ALA A 85 -67.63 60.98 -107.40
N ILE A 86 -67.28 62.15 -107.93
CA ILE A 86 -66.05 62.88 -107.54
C ILE A 86 -66.16 63.40 -106.10
N ARG A 87 -67.36 63.82 -105.67
CA ARG A 87 -67.62 64.26 -104.29
C ARG A 87 -67.49 63.10 -103.30
N GLN A 88 -68.05 61.95 -103.62
CA GLN A 88 -67.95 60.74 -102.80
C GLN A 88 -66.51 60.23 -102.70
N GLU A 89 -65.72 60.33 -103.78
CA GLU A 89 -64.32 59.90 -103.78
C GLU A 89 -63.43 60.80 -102.90
N LYS A 90 -63.60 62.14 -103.01
CA LYS A 90 -62.94 63.10 -102.11
C LYS A 90 -63.36 62.94 -100.65
N GLU A 91 -64.63 62.62 -100.41
CA GLU A 91 -65.14 62.40 -99.06
C GLU A 91 -64.58 61.10 -98.45
N ARG A 92 -64.41 60.04 -99.26
CA ARG A 92 -63.71 58.80 -98.86
C ARG A 92 -62.23 59.04 -98.57
N GLU A 93 -61.52 59.81 -99.40
CA GLU A 93 -60.12 60.16 -99.14
C GLU A 93 -59.96 61.01 -97.86
N PHE A 94 -60.86 61.96 -97.64
CA PHE A 94 -60.88 62.75 -96.41
C PHE A 94 -61.17 61.89 -95.17
N GLN A 95 -62.15 60.98 -95.26
CA GLN A 95 -62.48 60.05 -94.18
C GLN A 95 -61.32 59.10 -93.85
N THR A 96 -60.63 58.55 -94.85
CA THR A 96 -59.46 57.68 -94.61
C THR A 96 -58.30 58.44 -93.96
N ARG A 97 -58.06 59.71 -94.33
CA ARG A 97 -57.04 60.56 -93.67
C ARG A 97 -57.43 60.92 -92.24
N MET A 98 -58.70 61.21 -91.99
CA MET A 98 -59.24 61.50 -90.66
C MET A 98 -59.17 60.27 -89.74
N GLN A 99 -59.52 59.09 -90.25
CA GLN A 99 -59.40 57.82 -89.51
C GLN A 99 -57.95 57.51 -89.13
N LYS A 100 -56.98 57.73 -90.04
CA LYS A 100 -55.55 57.55 -89.73
C LYS A 100 -55.05 58.52 -88.65
N ALA A 101 -55.58 59.74 -88.60
CA ALA A 101 -55.23 60.71 -87.56
C ALA A 101 -55.86 60.36 -86.20
N LEU A 102 -57.13 59.91 -86.19
CA LEU A 102 -57.83 59.46 -84.99
C LEU A 102 -57.16 58.21 -84.39
N ALA A 103 -56.80 57.21 -85.20
CA ALA A 103 -56.13 56.00 -84.74
C ALA A 103 -54.74 56.29 -84.12
N ARG A 104 -54.01 57.30 -84.63
CA ARG A 104 -52.74 57.75 -84.02
C ARG A 104 -52.98 58.42 -82.67
N LYS A 105 -53.99 59.28 -82.56
CA LYS A 105 -54.36 59.95 -81.30
C LYS A 105 -54.80 58.94 -80.24
N GLU A 106 -55.60 57.96 -80.64
CA GLU A 106 -56.08 56.88 -79.77
C GLU A 106 -54.92 55.99 -79.27
N LYS A 107 -53.96 55.66 -80.14
CA LYS A 107 -52.77 54.89 -79.76
C LYS A 107 -51.85 55.65 -78.79
N VAL A 108 -51.72 56.97 -78.94
CA VAL A 108 -50.96 57.81 -77.99
C VAL A 108 -51.69 57.89 -76.66
N LEU A 109 -53.02 58.02 -76.65
CA LEU A 109 -53.82 58.08 -75.44
C LEU A 109 -53.81 56.74 -74.68
N ALA A 110 -53.87 55.61 -75.38
CA ALA A 110 -53.72 54.28 -74.80
C ALA A 110 -52.33 54.07 -74.18
N LEU A 111 -51.26 54.49 -74.88
CA LEU A 111 -49.90 54.44 -74.33
C LEU A 111 -49.72 55.37 -73.12
N GLU A 112 -50.41 56.51 -73.09
CA GLU A 112 -50.36 57.45 -71.97
C GLU A 112 -51.17 56.97 -70.74
N GLU A 113 -52.29 56.27 -70.97
CA GLU A 113 -53.04 55.55 -69.94
C GLU A 113 -52.27 54.36 -69.38
N GLU A 114 -51.59 53.58 -70.24
CA GLU A 114 -50.70 52.49 -69.81
C GLU A 114 -49.52 53.04 -69.02
N ARG A 115 -48.93 54.17 -69.44
CA ARG A 115 -47.87 54.85 -68.72
C ARG A 115 -48.35 55.41 -67.37
N LYS A 116 -49.58 55.91 -67.26
CA LYS A 116 -50.20 56.32 -65.99
C LYS A 116 -50.46 55.13 -65.06
N LYS A 117 -50.98 54.00 -65.59
CA LYS A 117 -51.21 52.76 -64.82
C LYS A 117 -49.88 52.13 -64.36
N GLN A 118 -48.83 52.17 -65.18
CA GLN A 118 -47.49 51.71 -64.80
C GLN A 118 -46.78 52.69 -63.86
N ALA A 119 -46.99 54.00 -63.99
CA ALA A 119 -46.45 54.99 -63.06
C ALA A 119 -47.08 54.85 -61.66
N SER A 120 -48.35 54.46 -61.54
CA SER A 120 -48.95 54.09 -60.24
C SER A 120 -48.46 52.76 -59.66
N MET A 121 -47.74 51.95 -60.45
CA MET A 121 -47.15 50.67 -60.05
C MET A 121 -45.63 50.74 -59.83
N SER A 122 -45.02 51.93 -60.00
CA SER A 122 -43.60 52.16 -59.76
C SER A 122 -43.36 52.76 -58.38
N SER A 123 -43.49 51.91 -57.36
CA SER A 123 -42.71 52.00 -56.13
C SER A 123 -42.71 50.60 -55.49
N TYR A 124 -41.64 49.84 -55.73
CA TYR A 124 -41.35 48.64 -54.94
C TYR A 124 -41.32 48.98 -53.44
N GLU A 125 -40.92 50.22 -53.10
CA GLU A 125 -41.03 50.80 -51.76
C GLU A 125 -42.48 50.82 -51.24
N SER A 126 -43.50 51.14 -52.05
CA SER A 126 -44.89 51.11 -51.56
C SER A 126 -45.44 49.71 -51.34
N LYS A 127 -44.98 48.68 -52.05
CA LYS A 127 -45.42 47.30 -51.75
C LYS A 127 -44.78 46.77 -50.48
N GLU A 128 -43.48 46.92 -50.32
CA GLU A 128 -42.81 46.55 -49.08
C GLU A 128 -43.31 47.36 -47.88
N ASP A 129 -43.57 48.65 -48.06
CA ASP A 129 -44.09 49.49 -46.98
C ASP A 129 -45.54 49.15 -46.65
N MET A 130 -46.35 48.73 -47.63
CA MET A 130 -47.70 48.21 -47.40
C MET A 130 -47.66 46.84 -46.70
N GLU A 131 -46.75 45.94 -47.06
CA GLU A 131 -46.56 44.66 -46.38
C GLU A 131 -46.04 44.83 -44.95
N LYS A 132 -45.07 45.74 -44.73
CA LYS A 132 -44.61 46.11 -43.38
C LYS A 132 -45.73 46.75 -42.58
N SER A 133 -46.51 47.65 -43.19
CA SER A 133 -47.66 48.26 -42.55
C SER A 133 -48.74 47.22 -42.22
N GLN A 134 -49.00 46.26 -43.10
CA GLN A 134 -49.93 45.16 -42.85
C GLN A 134 -49.41 44.25 -41.74
N ALA A 135 -48.14 43.85 -41.74
CA ALA A 135 -47.55 43.05 -40.66
C ALA A 135 -47.58 43.78 -39.31
N ILE A 136 -47.40 45.12 -39.30
CA ILE A 136 -47.56 45.94 -38.09
C ILE A 136 -49.03 45.98 -37.66
N GLN A 137 -49.96 46.16 -38.59
CA GLN A 137 -51.40 46.14 -38.28
C GLN A 137 -51.87 44.77 -37.78
N ASP A 138 -51.38 43.69 -38.37
CA ASP A 138 -51.71 42.32 -37.97
C ASP A 138 -51.08 41.99 -36.62
N ARG A 139 -49.84 42.43 -36.38
CA ARG A 139 -49.22 42.33 -35.05
C ARG A 139 -49.96 43.16 -34.00
N ALA A 140 -50.47 44.34 -34.36
CA ALA A 140 -51.27 45.17 -33.48
C ALA A 140 -52.64 44.54 -33.19
N LYS A 141 -53.28 43.95 -34.20
CA LYS A 141 -54.51 43.16 -34.03
C LYS A 141 -54.27 41.95 -33.14
N SER A 142 -53.24 41.14 -33.40
CA SER A 142 -52.89 40.02 -32.53
C SER A 142 -52.58 40.47 -31.09
N ALA A 143 -51.91 41.60 -30.90
CA ALA A 143 -51.68 42.12 -29.54
C ALA A 143 -52.98 42.55 -28.83
N LEU A 144 -53.97 43.08 -29.56
CA LEU A 144 -55.30 43.37 -29.03
C LEU A 144 -56.09 42.08 -28.74
N ASP A 145 -55.95 41.06 -29.59
CA ASP A 145 -56.59 39.77 -29.38
C ASP A 145 -56.02 39.05 -28.14
N GLU A 146 -54.71 39.14 -27.92
CA GLU A 146 -54.00 38.65 -26.73
C GLU A 146 -54.38 39.39 -25.43
N GLU A 147 -54.91 40.61 -25.54
CA GLU A 147 -55.43 41.40 -24.41
C GLU A 147 -56.81 40.92 -23.95
N MET A 148 -57.54 40.15 -24.77
CA MET A 148 -58.85 39.60 -24.40
C MET A 148 -58.72 38.59 -23.24
N ASP A 149 -59.65 38.65 -22.27
CA ASP A 149 -59.58 37.83 -21.05
C ASP A 149 -59.62 36.32 -21.34
N ASP A 150 -60.42 35.87 -22.31
CA ASP A 150 -60.48 34.45 -22.69
C ASP A 150 -59.15 33.96 -23.30
N VAL A 151 -58.48 34.80 -24.09
CA VAL A 151 -57.17 34.48 -24.67
C VAL A 151 -56.09 34.45 -23.59
N LYS A 152 -56.14 35.36 -22.61
CA LYS A 152 -55.29 35.30 -21.41
C LYS A 152 -55.50 34.01 -20.62
N HIS A 153 -56.74 33.55 -20.47
CA HIS A 153 -57.05 32.27 -19.82
C HIS A 153 -56.55 31.07 -20.63
N MET A 154 -56.72 31.07 -21.95
CA MET A 154 -56.16 30.04 -22.84
C MET A 154 -54.63 30.00 -22.76
N ASN A 155 -53.97 31.15 -22.70
CA ASN A 155 -52.52 31.24 -22.49
C ASN A 155 -52.08 30.70 -21.13
N GLN A 156 -52.87 30.91 -20.08
CA GLN A 156 -52.64 30.32 -18.77
C GLN A 156 -52.72 28.78 -18.82
N LEU A 157 -53.74 28.23 -19.50
CA LEU A 157 -53.88 26.78 -19.70
C LEU A 157 -52.74 26.21 -20.56
N MET A 158 -52.32 26.92 -21.61
CA MET A 158 -51.19 26.54 -22.45
C MET A 158 -49.88 26.52 -21.64
N LEU A 159 -49.65 27.54 -20.81
CA LEU A 159 -48.49 27.62 -19.94
C LEU A 159 -48.51 26.46 -18.92
N TYR A 160 -49.66 26.18 -18.32
CA TYR A 160 -49.81 25.04 -17.43
C TYR A 160 -49.48 23.72 -18.15
N ALA A 161 -49.98 23.51 -19.37
CA ALA A 161 -49.68 22.31 -20.15
C ALA A 161 -48.18 22.15 -20.45
N LYS A 162 -47.49 23.26 -20.78
CA LYS A 162 -46.03 23.29 -20.97
C LYS A 162 -45.27 22.99 -19.68
N VAL A 163 -45.69 23.54 -18.54
CA VAL A 163 -45.07 23.27 -17.24
C VAL A 163 -45.33 21.84 -16.78
N ALA A 164 -46.54 21.31 -17.00
CA ALA A 164 -46.90 19.94 -16.67
C ALA A 164 -46.08 18.92 -17.47
N THR A 165 -45.91 19.14 -18.77
CA THR A 165 -45.06 18.29 -19.62
C THR A 165 -43.60 18.29 -19.18
N ILE A 166 -43.04 19.46 -18.84
CA ILE A 166 -41.67 19.54 -18.28
C ILE A 166 -41.60 18.83 -16.92
N ARG A 167 -42.60 19.01 -16.05
CA ARG A 167 -42.65 18.34 -14.75
C ARG A 167 -42.69 16.82 -14.90
N ASP A 168 -43.50 16.31 -15.81
CA ASP A 168 -43.59 14.87 -16.05
C ASP A 168 -42.25 14.30 -16.57
N ALA A 169 -41.58 15.03 -17.46
CA ALA A 169 -40.23 14.69 -17.90
C ALA A 169 -39.21 14.69 -16.74
N GLN A 170 -39.25 15.71 -15.87
CA GLN A 170 -38.39 15.79 -14.67
C GLN A 170 -38.67 14.65 -13.68
N VAL A 171 -39.94 14.26 -13.51
CA VAL A 171 -40.30 13.12 -12.64
C VAL A 171 -39.78 11.81 -13.21
N GLN A 172 -39.85 11.62 -14.54
CA GLN A 172 -39.27 10.45 -15.21
C GLN A 172 -37.74 10.42 -15.09
N GLU A 173 -37.08 11.56 -15.30
CA GLU A 173 -35.64 11.71 -15.13
C GLU A 173 -35.22 11.39 -13.69
N ARG A 174 -35.93 11.93 -12.70
CA ARG A 174 -35.66 11.62 -11.29
C ARG A 174 -35.77 10.13 -10.98
N LYS A 175 -36.78 9.44 -11.52
CA LYS A 175 -36.95 7.98 -11.38
C LYS A 175 -35.86 7.17 -12.09
N TYR A 176 -35.27 7.71 -13.16
CA TYR A 176 -34.14 7.07 -13.84
C TYR A 176 -32.87 7.22 -12.99
N VAL A 177 -32.59 8.44 -12.52
CA VAL A 177 -31.46 8.72 -11.64
C VAL A 177 -31.53 7.93 -10.33
N GLU A 178 -32.73 7.77 -9.75
CA GLU A 178 -32.94 6.95 -8.55
C GLU A 178 -32.62 5.48 -8.80
N ARG A 179 -33.04 4.91 -9.94
CA ARG A 179 -32.68 3.54 -10.33
C ARG A 179 -31.18 3.36 -10.58
N GLU A 180 -30.53 4.29 -11.27
CA GLU A 180 -29.07 4.21 -11.46
C GLU A 180 -28.33 4.25 -10.13
N LYS A 181 -28.77 5.09 -9.17
CA LYS A 181 -28.21 5.10 -7.82
C LYS A 181 -28.41 3.79 -7.08
N GLU A 182 -29.60 3.20 -7.14
CA GLU A 182 -29.86 1.88 -6.52
C GLU A 182 -28.97 0.78 -7.13
N GLU A 183 -28.75 0.81 -8.44
CA GLU A 183 -27.85 -0.12 -9.13
C GLU A 183 -26.38 0.11 -8.71
N GLU A 184 -25.92 1.35 -8.63
CA GLU A 184 -24.58 1.70 -8.15
C GLU A 184 -24.38 1.28 -6.67
N GLU A 185 -25.34 1.56 -5.80
CA GLU A 185 -25.31 1.12 -4.40
C GLU A 185 -25.27 -0.41 -4.30
N SER A 186 -26.04 -1.11 -5.14
CA SER A 186 -26.01 -2.58 -5.22
C SER A 186 -24.65 -3.11 -5.68
N GLN A 187 -24.01 -2.45 -6.65
CA GLN A 187 -22.66 -2.80 -7.11
C GLN A 187 -21.62 -2.57 -6.02
N VAL A 188 -21.69 -1.45 -5.30
CA VAL A 188 -20.80 -1.15 -4.17
C VAL A 188 -20.98 -2.17 -3.05
N ALA A 189 -22.23 -2.52 -2.69
CA ALA A 189 -22.51 -3.55 -1.70
C ALA A 189 -21.93 -4.92 -2.10
N LEU A 190 -22.06 -5.30 -3.38
CA LEU A 190 -21.45 -6.52 -3.91
C LEU A 190 -19.91 -6.47 -3.84
N MET A 191 -19.30 -5.35 -4.18
CA MET A 191 -17.84 -5.16 -4.08
C MET A 191 -17.36 -5.29 -2.63
N MET A 192 -18.07 -4.69 -1.67
CA MET A 192 -17.78 -4.82 -0.24
C MET A 192 -17.90 -6.27 0.24
N GLU A 193 -18.91 -7.01 -0.22
CA GLU A 193 -19.07 -8.43 0.12
C GLU A 193 -17.95 -9.29 -0.49
N ILE A 194 -17.54 -9.00 -1.73
CA ILE A 194 -16.40 -9.68 -2.36
C ILE A 194 -15.12 -9.42 -1.56
N GLU A 195 -14.87 -8.19 -1.11
CA GLU A 195 -13.72 -7.86 -0.26
C GLU A 195 -13.78 -8.58 1.09
N ARG A 196 -14.95 -8.63 1.72
CA ARG A 196 -15.18 -9.39 2.96
C ARG A 196 -14.85 -10.87 2.77
N LEU A 197 -15.36 -11.49 1.70
CA LEU A 197 -15.09 -12.89 1.38
C LEU A 197 -13.62 -13.14 1.04
N LYS A 198 -12.94 -12.22 0.35
CA LYS A 198 -11.50 -12.30 0.11
C LYS A 198 -10.72 -12.25 1.42
N ALA A 199 -11.06 -11.33 2.33
CA ALA A 199 -10.43 -11.23 3.63
C ALA A 199 -10.59 -12.55 4.41
N LEU A 200 -11.80 -13.09 4.48
CA LEU A 200 -12.06 -14.40 5.11
C LEU A 200 -11.22 -15.51 4.49
N LYS A 201 -11.17 -15.62 3.16
CA LYS A 201 -10.31 -16.59 2.47
C LYS A 201 -8.84 -16.45 2.85
N THR A 202 -8.32 -15.22 2.95
CA THR A 202 -6.93 -15.02 3.37
C THR A 202 -6.68 -15.45 4.82
N TYR A 203 -7.66 -15.30 5.72
CA TYR A 203 -7.55 -15.81 7.08
C TYR A 203 -7.58 -17.35 7.11
N ASP A 204 -8.50 -17.96 6.37
CA ASP A 204 -8.61 -19.42 6.24
C ASP A 204 -7.33 -20.03 5.65
N GLU A 205 -6.74 -19.40 4.63
CA GLU A 205 -5.46 -19.82 4.04
C GLU A 205 -4.31 -19.73 5.06
N ARG A 206 -4.25 -18.68 5.88
CA ARG A 206 -3.26 -18.56 6.95
C ARG A 206 -3.46 -19.61 8.03
N GLU A 207 -4.69 -19.93 8.38
CA GLU A 207 -4.98 -20.98 9.35
C GLU A 207 -4.63 -22.37 8.79
N ARG A 208 -4.97 -22.65 7.53
CA ARG A 208 -4.55 -23.88 6.85
C ARG A 208 -3.04 -24.04 6.83
N ARG A 209 -2.28 -22.99 6.49
CA ARG A 209 -0.80 -23.04 6.52
C ARG A 209 -0.28 -23.36 7.92
N ARG A 210 -0.79 -22.70 8.97
CA ARG A 210 -0.41 -23.01 10.36
C ARG A 210 -0.73 -24.45 10.74
N LEU A 211 -1.86 -24.98 10.28
CA LEU A 211 -2.25 -26.37 10.53
C LEU A 211 -1.37 -27.37 9.78
N GLU A 212 -0.99 -27.06 8.53
CA GLU A 212 -0.05 -27.85 7.72
C GLU A 212 1.35 -27.86 8.35
N GLU A 213 1.90 -26.70 8.73
CA GLU A 213 3.16 -26.59 9.48
C GLU A 213 3.12 -27.36 10.80
N SER A 214 2.00 -27.30 11.53
CA SER A 214 1.82 -28.06 12.76
C SER A 214 1.78 -29.57 12.51
N LYS A 215 1.20 -30.02 11.39
CA LYS A 215 1.18 -31.44 11.00
C LYS A 215 2.57 -31.92 10.60
N GLU A 216 3.30 -31.13 9.81
CA GLU A 216 4.68 -31.42 9.42
C GLU A 216 5.58 -31.49 10.66
N GLY A 217 5.46 -30.52 11.58
CA GLY A 217 6.18 -30.55 12.86
C GLY A 217 5.84 -31.80 13.70
N ALA A 218 4.57 -32.19 13.76
CA ALA A 218 4.16 -33.41 14.45
C ALA A 218 4.72 -34.68 13.78
N GLN A 219 4.78 -34.74 12.44
CA GLN A 219 5.37 -35.85 11.71
C GLN A 219 6.87 -36.00 12.01
N ILE A 220 7.61 -34.89 11.99
CA ILE A 220 9.05 -34.89 12.34
C ILE A 220 9.25 -35.40 13.78
N LEU A 221 8.42 -34.99 14.74
CA LEU A 221 8.50 -35.49 16.11
C LEU A 221 8.22 -37.00 16.19
N VAL A 222 7.24 -37.50 15.44
CA VAL A 222 6.94 -38.93 15.37
C VAL A 222 8.14 -39.71 14.78
N GLU A 223 8.76 -39.19 13.73
CA GLU A 223 9.98 -39.77 13.15
C GLU A 223 11.14 -39.77 14.16
N GLN A 224 11.38 -38.65 14.85
CA GLN A 224 12.40 -38.57 15.89
C GLN A 224 12.17 -39.56 17.05
N ILE A 225 10.90 -39.79 17.44
CA ILE A 225 10.55 -40.79 18.45
C ILE A 225 10.85 -42.19 17.95
N LYS A 226 10.51 -42.50 16.68
CA LYS A 226 10.83 -43.80 16.05
C LYS A 226 12.34 -44.01 15.96
N ASP A 227 13.09 -43.01 15.54
CA ASP A 227 14.55 -43.07 15.46
C ASP A 227 15.18 -43.31 16.83
N ARG A 228 14.74 -42.56 17.87
CA ARG A 228 15.19 -42.78 19.25
C ARG A 228 14.81 -44.16 19.79
N ALA A 229 13.67 -44.70 19.39
CA ALA A 229 13.27 -46.06 19.74
C ALA A 229 14.19 -47.09 19.06
N LEU A 230 14.49 -46.92 17.77
CA LEU A 230 15.42 -47.79 17.04
C LEU A 230 16.83 -47.73 17.61
N THR A 231 17.34 -46.55 17.99
CA THR A 231 18.65 -46.45 18.65
C THR A 231 18.68 -47.15 20.00
N ARG A 232 17.57 -47.10 20.76
CA ARG A 232 17.45 -47.84 22.03
C ARG A 232 17.45 -49.35 21.81
N MET A 233 16.67 -49.84 20.85
CA MET A 233 16.65 -51.25 20.47
C MET A 233 18.05 -51.74 20.06
N LYS A 234 18.75 -51.00 19.19
CA LYS A 234 20.13 -51.35 18.79
C LYS A 234 21.12 -51.37 19.96
N ALA A 235 20.99 -50.45 20.90
CA ALA A 235 21.85 -50.43 22.09
C ALA A 235 21.54 -51.60 23.05
N GLU A 236 20.27 -52.00 23.16
CA GLU A 236 19.88 -53.21 23.89
C GLU A 236 20.42 -54.48 23.22
N GLU A 237 20.28 -54.60 21.90
CA GLU A 237 20.87 -55.70 21.12
C GLU A 237 22.40 -55.77 21.30
N GLN A 238 23.10 -54.63 21.28
CA GLN A 238 24.55 -54.59 21.54
C GLN A 238 24.90 -55.06 22.95
N ARG A 239 24.15 -54.62 23.97
CA ARG A 239 24.34 -55.08 25.35
C ARG A 239 24.08 -56.57 25.49
N ASP A 240 23.10 -57.12 24.78
CA ASP A 240 22.81 -58.56 24.81
C ASP A 240 23.90 -59.37 24.11
N LEU A 241 24.47 -58.86 23.01
CA LEU A 241 25.64 -59.46 22.36
C LEU A 241 26.87 -59.43 23.28
N GLU A 242 27.14 -58.31 23.95
CA GLU A 242 28.22 -58.19 24.93
C GLU A 242 28.01 -59.12 26.12
N ARG A 243 26.79 -59.22 26.65
CA ARG A 243 26.42 -60.17 27.72
C ARG A 243 26.67 -61.60 27.28
N ALA A 244 26.22 -61.98 26.08
CA ALA A 244 26.43 -63.31 25.54
C ALA A 244 27.94 -63.62 25.33
N TYR A 245 28.72 -62.63 24.90
CA TYR A 245 30.17 -62.75 24.77
C TYR A 245 30.85 -62.95 26.13
N ILE A 246 30.50 -62.14 27.13
CA ILE A 246 31.01 -62.26 28.51
C ILE A 246 30.66 -63.64 29.10
N LEU A 247 29.43 -64.11 28.92
CA LEU A 247 29.01 -65.43 29.39
C LEU A 247 29.85 -66.55 28.76
N LYS A 248 30.09 -66.50 27.45
CA LYS A 248 30.98 -67.46 26.77
C LYS A 248 32.41 -67.41 27.31
N GLN A 249 32.93 -66.22 27.60
CA GLN A 249 34.26 -66.07 28.18
C GLN A 249 34.35 -66.64 29.60
N ILE A 250 33.32 -66.42 30.42
CA ILE A 250 33.22 -67.00 31.77
C ILE A 250 33.16 -68.53 31.69
N GLU A 251 32.39 -69.08 30.75
CA GLU A 251 32.33 -70.54 30.55
C GLU A 251 33.68 -71.12 30.12
N ALA A 252 34.40 -70.45 29.22
CA ALA A 252 35.75 -70.86 28.81
C ALA A 252 36.73 -70.84 29.99
N LEU A 253 36.76 -69.76 30.77
CA LEU A 253 37.61 -69.65 31.97
C LEU A 253 37.26 -70.71 33.02
N LYS A 254 35.97 -71.01 33.21
CA LYS A 254 35.52 -72.08 34.12
C LYS A 254 35.99 -73.45 33.65
N GLN A 255 35.99 -73.71 32.34
CA GLN A 255 36.52 -74.96 31.78
C GLN A 255 38.04 -75.06 31.95
N GLU A 256 38.78 -73.97 31.73
CA GLU A 256 40.23 -73.91 31.99
C GLU A 256 40.56 -74.14 33.47
N GLU A 257 39.79 -73.54 34.38
CA GLU A 257 39.97 -73.73 35.82
C GLU A 257 39.70 -75.19 36.24
N GLN A 258 38.66 -75.82 35.67
CA GLN A 258 38.38 -77.24 35.89
C GLN A 258 39.51 -78.13 35.39
N GLN A 259 40.07 -77.85 34.21
CA GLN A 259 41.21 -78.58 33.67
C GLN A 259 42.47 -78.38 34.53
N ALA A 260 42.75 -77.16 34.97
CA ALA A 260 43.86 -76.85 35.86
C ALA A 260 43.71 -77.54 37.23
N TYR A 261 42.49 -77.60 37.77
CA TYR A 261 42.19 -78.32 39.00
C TYR A 261 42.39 -79.83 38.83
N ALA A 262 41.90 -80.41 37.73
CA ALA A 262 42.15 -81.82 37.40
C ALA A 262 43.64 -82.13 37.22
N ALA A 263 44.39 -81.24 36.57
CA ALA A 263 45.84 -81.37 36.40
C ALA A 263 46.58 -81.29 37.75
N LYS A 264 46.18 -80.38 38.65
CA LYS A 264 46.72 -80.30 40.01
C LYS A 264 46.43 -81.57 40.82
N GLN A 265 45.22 -82.12 40.71
CA GLN A 265 44.90 -83.40 41.37
C GLN A 265 45.74 -84.55 40.81
N ALA A 266 45.93 -84.61 39.49
CA ALA A 266 46.77 -85.64 38.87
C ALA A 266 48.25 -85.50 39.30
N ALA A 267 48.77 -84.27 39.36
CA ALA A 267 50.13 -84.01 39.86
C ALA A 267 50.28 -84.36 41.35
N ALA A 268 49.28 -84.05 42.18
CA ALA A 268 49.28 -84.41 43.60
C ALA A 268 49.25 -85.94 43.81
N LYS A 269 48.48 -86.68 42.99
CA LYS A 269 48.47 -88.15 43.02
C LYS A 269 49.83 -88.75 42.64
N LYS A 270 50.46 -88.26 41.57
CA LYS A 270 51.82 -88.69 41.18
C LYS A 270 52.86 -88.44 42.27
N LEU A 271 52.83 -87.24 42.87
CA LEU A 271 53.72 -86.92 43.99
C LEU A 271 53.49 -87.85 45.19
N MET A 272 52.23 -88.20 45.47
CA MET A 272 51.89 -89.14 46.54
C MET A 272 52.40 -90.56 46.26
N GLU A 273 52.34 -91.01 45.01
CA GLU A 273 52.92 -92.29 44.57
C GLU A 273 54.45 -92.30 44.74
N GLU A 274 55.14 -91.24 44.28
CA GLU A 274 56.59 -91.07 44.45
C GLU A 274 57.01 -91.03 45.94
N VAL A 275 56.24 -90.35 46.80
CA VAL A 275 56.49 -90.33 48.25
C VAL A 275 56.28 -91.72 48.89
N ASN A 276 55.30 -92.49 48.41
CA ASN A 276 55.07 -93.85 48.91
C ASN A 276 56.18 -94.81 48.46
N GLU A 277 56.69 -94.68 47.23
CA GLU A 277 57.82 -95.44 46.72
C GLU A 277 59.11 -95.13 47.50
N THR A 278 59.39 -93.85 47.75
CA THR A 278 60.56 -93.44 48.56
C THR A 278 60.44 -93.88 50.03
N ASN A 279 59.24 -93.86 50.62
CA ASN A 279 59.02 -94.39 51.97
C ASN A 279 59.17 -95.92 52.03
N SER A 280 58.65 -96.66 51.04
CA SER A 280 58.78 -98.12 51.01
C SER A 280 60.22 -98.57 50.83
N THR A 281 60.99 -97.90 49.96
CA THR A 281 62.42 -98.14 49.79
C THR A 281 63.22 -97.78 51.05
N ALA A 282 62.87 -96.69 51.75
CA ALA A 282 63.48 -96.33 53.03
C ALA A 282 63.22 -97.37 54.13
N ILE A 283 62.00 -97.93 54.21
CA ILE A 283 61.65 -99.02 55.14
C ILE A 283 62.48 -100.27 54.83
N LEU A 284 62.59 -100.66 53.56
CA LEU A 284 63.39 -101.81 53.14
C LEU A 284 64.88 -101.63 53.49
N MET A 285 65.45 -100.45 53.25
CA MET A 285 66.83 -100.14 53.66
C MET A 285 67.02 -100.21 55.18
N LYS A 286 66.03 -99.76 55.96
CA LYS A 286 66.08 -99.85 57.44
C LYS A 286 66.01 -101.31 57.92
N GLN A 287 65.20 -102.15 57.27
CA GLN A 287 65.13 -103.59 57.57
C GLN A 287 66.44 -104.30 57.24
N GLN A 288 67.05 -103.99 56.10
CA GLN A 288 68.36 -104.54 55.72
C GLN A 288 69.46 -104.15 56.72
N LYS A 289 69.49 -102.90 57.19
CA LYS A 289 70.44 -102.45 58.23
C LYS A 289 70.24 -103.20 59.55
N LYS A 290 69.00 -103.42 59.98
CA LYS A 290 68.71 -104.21 61.20
C LYS A 290 69.17 -105.66 61.08
N LEU A 291 68.99 -106.29 59.92
CA LEU A 291 69.48 -107.67 59.70
C LEU A 291 71.01 -107.73 59.74
N ALA A 292 71.71 -106.72 59.21
CA ALA A 292 73.16 -106.61 59.31
C ALA A 292 73.65 -106.40 60.76
N GLU A 293 72.93 -105.60 61.55
CA GLU A 293 73.21 -105.36 62.98
C GLU A 293 73.06 -106.65 63.82
N ILE A 294 71.98 -107.42 63.59
CA ILE A 294 71.77 -108.72 64.24
C ILE A 294 72.89 -109.71 63.89
N ALA A 295 73.35 -109.73 62.64
CA ALA A 295 74.45 -110.59 62.22
C ALA A 295 75.80 -110.19 62.87
N SER A 296 76.05 -108.88 63.09
CA SER A 296 77.23 -108.43 63.84
C SER A 296 77.14 -108.75 65.34
N ASP A 297 75.96 -108.62 65.94
CA ASP A 297 75.74 -108.88 67.37
C ASP A 297 75.90 -110.36 67.72
N GLN A 298 75.46 -111.27 66.85
CA GLN A 298 75.70 -112.71 67.01
C GLN A 298 77.20 -113.04 67.05
N LYS A 299 77.99 -112.36 66.22
CA LYS A 299 79.46 -112.49 66.17
C LYS A 299 80.14 -111.96 67.44
N ILE A 300 79.58 -110.92 68.06
CA ILE A 300 80.07 -110.36 69.33
C ILE A 300 79.73 -111.28 70.51
N GLN A 301 78.56 -111.91 70.51
CA GLN A 301 78.16 -112.83 71.59
C GLN A 301 79.00 -114.12 71.61
N GLU A 302 79.41 -114.64 70.46
CA GLU A 302 80.31 -115.80 70.38
C GLU A 302 81.70 -115.47 70.95
N TYR A 303 82.22 -114.27 70.68
CA TYR A 303 83.49 -113.79 71.24
C TYR A 303 83.44 -113.57 72.77
N LEU A 304 82.31 -113.08 73.29
CA LEU A 304 82.12 -112.84 74.73
C LEU A 304 82.01 -114.15 75.54
N ARG A 305 81.36 -115.19 75.01
CA ARG A 305 81.25 -116.50 75.67
C ARG A 305 82.59 -117.21 75.85
N GLU A 306 83.54 -117.00 74.93
CA GLU A 306 84.91 -117.53 75.04
C GLU A 306 85.77 -116.76 76.06
N LYS A 307 85.55 -115.45 76.20
CA LYS A 307 86.29 -114.62 77.15
C LYS A 307 85.85 -114.86 78.61
N GLU A 308 84.56 -115.07 78.85
CA GLU A 308 83.98 -115.25 80.18
C GLU A 308 84.43 -116.55 80.88
N ARG A 309 84.74 -117.63 80.14
CA ARG A 309 85.34 -118.86 80.72
C ARG A 309 86.76 -118.65 81.23
N ARG A 310 87.47 -117.61 80.79
CA ARG A 310 88.89 -117.36 81.08
C ARG A 310 89.09 -116.39 82.25
N GLU A 311 88.08 -115.58 82.58
CA GLU A 311 88.13 -114.57 83.66
C GLU A 311 87.59 -115.09 85.00
N ARG A 312 86.63 -116.04 85.01
CA ARG A 312 86.11 -116.66 86.26
C ARG A 312 87.16 -117.36 87.15
N GLN A 313 88.32 -117.71 86.60
CA GLN A 313 89.41 -118.34 87.36
C GLN A 313 90.38 -117.32 87.99
N ARG A 314 90.27 -116.02 87.67
CA ARG A 314 91.15 -114.95 88.21
C ARG A 314 90.44 -114.02 89.20
N ASP A 315 89.11 -114.01 89.20
CA ASP A 315 88.33 -113.02 89.96
C ASP A 315 88.08 -113.39 91.44
N GLU A 316 88.34 -114.63 91.87
CA GLU A 316 88.19 -115.04 93.28
C GLU A 316 89.36 -114.56 94.18
N GLU A 317 90.52 -114.24 93.59
CA GLU A 317 91.72 -113.81 94.35
C GLU A 317 91.79 -112.28 94.54
N VAL A 318 91.09 -111.50 93.71
CA VAL A 318 91.22 -110.02 93.66
C VAL A 318 90.12 -109.29 94.46
N GLN A 319 89.07 -109.99 94.89
CA GLN A 319 87.88 -109.43 95.57
C GLN A 319 88.08 -109.09 97.06
N ARG A 320 89.19 -109.46 97.72
CA ARG A 320 89.42 -109.09 99.14
C ARG A 320 90.27 -107.84 99.37
N LEU A 321 90.81 -107.23 98.30
CA LEU A 321 91.78 -106.13 98.40
C LEU A 321 91.25 -104.81 97.81
N LYS A 322 90.03 -104.78 97.26
CA LYS A 322 89.48 -103.60 96.54
C LYS A 322 88.49 -102.74 97.34
N ASP A 323 88.02 -103.20 98.51
CA ASP A 323 86.98 -102.48 99.27
C ASP A 323 87.50 -101.40 100.24
N GLU A 324 88.82 -101.17 100.33
CA GLU A 324 89.38 -100.15 101.25
C GLU A 324 89.94 -98.90 100.56
N LYS A 325 90.02 -98.83 99.22
CA LYS A 325 90.68 -97.69 98.53
C LYS A 325 90.02 -97.23 97.23
N GLU A 326 88.73 -96.90 97.26
CA GLU A 326 88.09 -96.15 96.17
C GLU A 326 87.18 -94.98 96.63
N LYS A 327 87.55 -94.35 97.76
CA LYS A 327 87.03 -93.04 98.19
C LYS A 327 87.97 -91.86 97.86
N GLU A 328 88.86 -92.01 96.88
CA GLU A 328 89.77 -90.92 96.45
C GLU A 328 89.89 -90.68 94.94
N THR A 329 88.90 -91.08 94.13
CA THR A 329 88.87 -90.73 92.70
C THR A 329 87.53 -90.12 92.25
N ALA A 330 86.96 -89.28 93.13
CA ALA A 330 85.94 -88.27 92.81
C ALA A 330 86.51 -87.07 92.00
N ARG A 331 87.43 -87.30 91.04
CA ARG A 331 88.12 -86.22 90.30
C ARG A 331 88.04 -86.27 88.77
N LEU A 332 87.26 -87.17 88.16
CA LEU A 332 87.02 -87.14 86.70
C LEU A 332 85.59 -87.57 86.30
N ARG A 333 84.60 -86.71 86.60
CA ARG A 333 83.30 -86.75 85.90
C ARG A 333 82.74 -85.35 85.60
N GLY A 334 83.63 -84.35 85.50
CA GLY A 334 83.33 -82.97 85.11
C GLY A 334 83.44 -82.68 83.61
N LEU A 335 83.38 -83.71 82.74
CA LEU A 335 83.73 -83.54 81.32
C LEU A 335 82.61 -83.78 80.29
N GLN A 336 81.33 -83.87 80.67
CA GLN A 336 80.25 -84.01 79.68
C GLN A 336 78.95 -83.25 80.04
N SER A 337 79.05 -82.11 80.71
CA SER A 337 77.93 -81.15 80.88
C SER A 337 78.33 -79.74 80.38
N LYS A 338 79.10 -79.69 79.29
CA LYS A 338 79.48 -78.45 78.57
C LYS A 338 79.43 -78.60 77.04
N ALA A 339 78.57 -79.50 76.54
CA ALA A 339 78.26 -79.62 75.12
C ALA A 339 76.85 -79.10 74.77
N ALA A 340 75.96 -78.88 75.75
CA ALA A 340 74.60 -78.39 75.52
C ALA A 340 74.48 -76.84 75.46
N ASP A 341 75.44 -76.09 76.00
CA ASP A 341 75.34 -74.62 76.07
C ASP A 341 76.01 -73.87 74.91
N LYS A 342 76.77 -74.56 74.04
CA LYS A 342 77.48 -73.90 72.92
C LYS A 342 76.64 -73.69 71.65
N GLN A 343 75.47 -74.33 71.54
CA GLN A 343 74.53 -74.06 70.44
C GLN A 343 73.49 -72.97 70.79
N ALA A 344 73.19 -72.77 72.07
CA ALA A 344 72.24 -71.72 72.51
C ALA A 344 72.80 -70.29 72.38
N GLU A 345 74.12 -70.10 72.49
CA GLU A 345 74.75 -68.77 72.33
C GLU A 345 74.87 -68.30 70.86
N LEU A 346 74.99 -69.23 69.90
CA LEU A 346 75.13 -68.86 68.48
C LEU A 346 73.79 -68.47 67.84
N ASP A 347 72.66 -69.02 68.29
CA ASP A 347 71.32 -68.61 67.84
C ASP A 347 70.83 -67.31 68.51
N ALA A 348 71.26 -67.04 69.75
CA ALA A 348 70.95 -65.78 70.43
C ALA A 348 71.56 -64.54 69.74
N LEU A 349 72.75 -64.67 69.14
CA LEU A 349 73.42 -63.58 68.40
C LEU A 349 72.89 -63.40 66.96
N ARG A 350 72.36 -64.46 66.33
CA ARG A 350 71.67 -64.38 65.03
C ARG A 350 70.28 -63.73 65.15
N ALA A 351 69.52 -64.08 66.18
CA ALA A 351 68.20 -63.50 66.45
C ALA A 351 68.26 -61.99 66.72
N LYS A 352 69.23 -61.52 67.53
CA LYS A 352 69.38 -60.08 67.82
C LYS A 352 69.73 -59.21 66.60
N ARG A 353 70.49 -59.75 65.62
CA ARG A 353 70.80 -59.03 64.36
C ARG A 353 69.66 -59.09 63.34
N ALA A 354 68.89 -60.18 63.31
CA ALA A 354 67.70 -60.30 62.47
C ALA A 354 66.59 -59.34 62.92
N ILE A 355 66.35 -59.24 64.23
CA ILE A 355 65.35 -58.33 64.81
C ILE A 355 65.75 -56.86 64.57
N ALA A 356 67.02 -56.49 64.74
CA ALA A 356 67.48 -55.12 64.48
C ALA A 356 67.46 -54.72 63.00
N ARG A 357 67.70 -55.65 62.06
CA ARG A 357 67.54 -55.40 60.61
C ARG A 357 66.06 -55.33 60.21
N ALA A 358 65.22 -56.18 60.78
CA ALA A 358 63.77 -56.14 60.56
C ALA A 358 63.14 -54.85 61.09
N ASP A 359 63.55 -54.36 62.27
CA ASP A 359 63.06 -53.10 62.84
C ASP A 359 63.51 -51.88 62.01
N ARG A 360 64.76 -51.87 61.51
CA ARG A 360 65.22 -50.80 60.59
C ARG A 360 64.47 -50.80 59.25
N LEU A 361 64.23 -51.98 58.67
CA LEU A 361 63.47 -52.10 57.43
C LEU A 361 61.98 -51.79 57.64
N ALA A 362 61.40 -52.11 58.80
CA ALA A 362 60.03 -51.77 59.14
C ALA A 362 59.86 -50.25 59.28
N ARG A 363 60.77 -49.57 59.99
CA ARG A 363 60.74 -48.10 60.11
C ARG A 363 60.98 -47.38 58.78
N GLN A 364 61.85 -47.93 57.92
CA GLN A 364 62.04 -47.39 56.57
C GLN A 364 60.79 -47.56 55.70
N LYS A 365 60.16 -48.75 55.74
CA LYS A 365 58.90 -48.99 55.02
C LYS A 365 57.76 -48.11 55.54
N GLU A 366 57.62 -47.94 56.85
CA GLU A 366 56.61 -47.07 57.46
C GLU A 366 56.86 -45.59 57.09
N ALA A 367 58.12 -45.15 57.06
CA ALA A 367 58.47 -43.80 56.61
C ALA A 367 58.19 -43.60 55.11
N ASP A 368 58.50 -44.59 54.26
CA ASP A 368 58.24 -44.54 52.82
C ASP A 368 56.74 -44.58 52.51
N GLU A 369 55.95 -45.39 53.23
CA GLU A 369 54.50 -45.43 53.12
C GLU A 369 53.85 -44.12 53.57
N LYS A 370 54.32 -43.54 54.69
CA LYS A 370 53.87 -42.24 55.15
C LYS A 370 54.23 -41.12 54.16
N ALA A 371 55.44 -41.13 53.60
CA ALA A 371 55.84 -40.18 52.58
C ALA A 371 55.04 -40.32 51.27
N ARG A 372 54.68 -41.54 50.87
CA ARG A 372 53.78 -41.79 49.73
C ARG A 372 52.37 -41.26 49.99
N LEU A 373 51.84 -41.50 51.19
CA LEU A 373 50.53 -40.99 51.58
C LEU A 373 50.51 -39.46 51.64
N GLU A 374 51.56 -38.84 52.17
CA GLU A 374 51.73 -37.38 52.19
C GLU A 374 51.81 -36.79 50.77
N ARG A 375 52.54 -37.43 49.85
CA ARG A 375 52.56 -37.02 48.43
C ARG A 375 51.20 -37.15 47.77
N MET A 376 50.51 -38.28 47.97
CA MET A 376 49.16 -38.49 47.41
C MET A 376 48.16 -37.46 47.96
N ASN A 377 48.26 -37.10 49.25
CA ASN A 377 47.43 -36.07 49.85
C ASN A 377 47.76 -34.68 49.29
N GLN A 378 49.04 -34.35 49.07
CA GLN A 378 49.45 -33.09 48.43
C GLN A 378 48.92 -33.00 47.00
N ASP A 379 49.06 -34.07 46.20
CA ASP A 379 48.54 -34.12 44.83
C ASP A 379 46.99 -33.96 44.81
N LEU A 380 46.28 -34.56 45.77
CA LEU A 380 44.84 -34.40 45.92
C LEU A 380 44.45 -32.97 46.34
N GLU A 381 45.22 -32.33 47.21
CA GLU A 381 45.00 -30.92 47.59
C GLU A 381 45.24 -29.97 46.43
N GLU A 382 46.29 -30.20 45.64
CA GLU A 382 46.57 -29.42 44.42
C GLU A 382 45.48 -29.62 43.36
N ALA A 383 45.02 -30.86 43.14
CA ALA A 383 43.92 -31.15 42.24
C ALA A 383 42.60 -30.47 42.69
N ARG A 384 42.31 -30.47 44.01
CA ARG A 384 41.16 -29.76 44.58
C ARG A 384 41.27 -28.25 44.40
N LYS A 385 42.45 -27.65 44.62
CA LYS A 385 42.70 -26.22 44.39
C LYS A 385 42.53 -25.84 42.92
N LEU A 386 43.04 -26.67 42.00
CA LEU A 386 42.87 -26.47 40.56
C LEU A 386 41.39 -26.56 40.15
N GLN A 387 40.67 -27.57 40.65
CA GLN A 387 39.23 -27.72 40.39
C GLN A 387 38.43 -26.54 40.94
N GLN A 388 38.78 -26.06 42.14
CA GLN A 388 38.15 -24.88 42.72
C GLN A 388 38.42 -23.63 41.88
N ALA A 389 39.66 -23.39 41.48
CA ALA A 389 40.03 -22.24 40.65
C ALA A 389 39.37 -22.29 39.26
N GLU A 390 39.25 -23.47 38.65
CA GLU A 390 38.55 -23.64 37.38
C GLU A 390 37.04 -23.37 37.53
N ARG A 391 36.43 -23.84 38.62
CA ARG A 391 35.03 -23.55 38.94
C ARG A 391 34.82 -22.05 39.17
N GLU A 392 35.71 -21.40 39.90
CA GLU A 392 35.66 -19.95 40.13
C GLU A 392 35.79 -19.16 38.82
N LYS A 393 36.70 -19.56 37.92
CA LYS A 393 36.83 -18.94 36.59
C LYS A 393 35.55 -19.10 35.76
N ARG A 394 34.99 -20.31 35.68
CA ARG A 394 33.73 -20.54 34.93
C ARG A 394 32.57 -19.72 35.51
N MET A 395 32.50 -19.59 36.84
CA MET A 395 31.49 -18.74 37.49
C MET A 395 31.73 -17.25 37.19
N ALA A 396 32.98 -16.80 37.14
CA ALA A 396 33.33 -15.43 36.77
C ALA A 396 33.01 -15.13 35.30
N ASP A 397 33.28 -16.07 34.39
CA ASP A 397 32.96 -15.95 32.96
C ASP A 397 31.45 -15.88 32.75
N LEU A 398 30.68 -16.74 33.44
CA LEU A 398 29.21 -16.70 33.39
C LEU A 398 28.68 -15.36 33.94
N ALA A 399 29.22 -14.88 35.05
CA ALA A 399 28.84 -13.59 35.62
C ALA A 399 29.22 -12.40 34.71
N GLN A 400 30.29 -12.50 33.92
CA GLN A 400 30.62 -11.51 32.89
C GLN A 400 29.63 -11.57 31.72
N GLN A 401 29.29 -12.77 31.23
CA GLN A 401 28.29 -12.94 30.19
C GLN A 401 26.92 -12.37 30.61
N ASP A 402 26.47 -12.66 31.83
CA ASP A 402 25.22 -12.12 32.38
C ASP A 402 25.24 -10.58 32.46
N LYS A 403 26.38 -9.98 32.84
CA LYS A 403 26.56 -8.53 32.86
C LYS A 403 26.52 -7.94 31.45
N ASP A 404 27.21 -8.55 30.49
CA ASP A 404 27.23 -8.08 29.10
C ASP A 404 25.84 -8.17 28.46
N GLU A 405 25.10 -9.25 28.74
CA GLU A 405 23.71 -9.40 28.30
C GLU A 405 22.80 -8.36 28.96
N PHE A 406 22.93 -8.15 30.27
CA PHE A 406 22.19 -7.11 30.97
C PHE A 406 22.48 -5.72 30.40
N GLU A 407 23.75 -5.38 30.15
CA GLU A 407 24.12 -4.11 29.52
C GLU A 407 23.56 -3.96 28.10
N ARG A 408 23.53 -5.04 27.30
CA ARG A 408 22.89 -5.03 25.98
C ARG A 408 21.40 -4.75 26.10
N VAL A 409 20.71 -5.43 27.02
CA VAL A 409 19.28 -5.22 27.26
C VAL A 409 19.01 -3.77 27.69
N VAL A 410 19.80 -3.24 28.62
CA VAL A 410 19.69 -1.83 29.06
C VAL A 410 19.92 -0.86 27.90
N LYS A 411 20.92 -1.10 27.05
CA LYS A 411 21.17 -0.28 25.85
C LYS A 411 19.98 -0.30 24.89
N VAL A 412 19.40 -1.48 24.63
CA VAL A 412 18.21 -1.62 23.78
C VAL A 412 17.01 -0.90 24.38
N GLN A 413 16.76 -1.05 25.69
CA GLN A 413 15.68 -0.35 26.39
C GLN A 413 15.87 1.17 26.33
N ALA A 414 17.09 1.67 26.56
CA ALA A 414 17.39 3.10 26.46
C ALA A 414 17.20 3.65 25.03
N LEU A 415 17.54 2.87 23.99
CA LEU A 415 17.28 3.24 22.61
C LEU A 415 15.78 3.24 22.28
N GLN A 416 15.04 2.25 22.78
CA GLN A 416 13.57 2.20 22.63
C GLN A 416 12.90 3.37 23.33
N GLU A 417 13.31 3.70 24.55
CA GLU A 417 12.79 4.85 25.29
C GLU A 417 13.08 6.16 24.54
N LYS A 418 14.30 6.35 24.02
CA LYS A 418 14.62 7.53 23.20
C LYS A 418 13.77 7.59 21.93
N ALA A 419 13.57 6.47 21.25
CA ALA A 419 12.74 6.41 20.05
C ALA A 419 11.26 6.71 20.37
N GLN A 420 10.74 6.22 21.50
CA GLN A 420 9.39 6.55 21.97
C GLN A 420 9.26 8.03 22.31
N ARG A 421 10.23 8.60 23.03
CA ARG A 421 10.23 10.04 23.35
C ARG A 421 10.22 10.91 22.09
N LEU A 422 11.00 10.56 21.07
CA LEU A 422 11.00 11.29 19.79
C LEU A 422 9.63 11.21 19.09
N LYS A 423 8.99 10.04 19.06
CA LYS A 423 7.63 9.89 18.52
C LYS A 423 6.61 10.71 19.31
N ASP A 424 6.71 10.71 20.63
CA ASP A 424 5.83 11.52 21.48
C ASP A 424 6.02 13.03 21.26
N GLU A 425 7.25 13.47 20.96
CA GLU A 425 7.58 14.84 20.57
C GLU A 425 6.98 15.18 19.20
N GLU A 426 7.17 14.33 18.18
CA GLU A 426 6.55 14.48 16.86
C GLU A 426 5.00 14.56 16.98
N ASP A 427 4.38 13.68 17.77
CA ASP A 427 2.94 13.68 18.00
C ASP A 427 2.47 14.94 18.78
N LYS A 428 3.31 15.49 19.65
CA LYS A 428 3.02 16.79 20.30
C LYS A 428 3.10 17.93 19.29
N GLU A 429 4.11 17.95 18.43
CA GLU A 429 4.25 18.94 17.36
C GLU A 429 3.08 18.86 16.36
N HIS A 430 2.66 17.65 15.97
CA HIS A 430 1.48 17.43 15.16
C HIS A 430 0.20 17.95 15.82
N ARG A 431 0.04 17.75 17.14
CA ARG A 431 -1.10 18.31 17.88
C ARG A 431 -1.07 19.83 17.95
N ILE A 432 0.11 20.43 18.15
CA ILE A 432 0.28 21.89 18.19
C ILE A 432 -0.02 22.50 16.82
N THR A 433 0.53 21.94 15.75
CA THR A 433 0.29 22.41 14.37
C THR A 433 -1.18 22.25 13.98
N HIS A 434 -1.81 21.12 14.31
CA HIS A 434 -3.25 20.92 14.10
C HIS A 434 -4.10 21.93 14.88
N ALA A 435 -3.77 22.19 16.16
CA ALA A 435 -4.48 23.18 16.96
C ALA A 435 -4.31 24.61 16.40
N ALA A 436 -3.12 24.95 15.90
CA ALA A 436 -2.86 26.24 15.25
C ALA A 436 -3.67 26.38 13.94
N ALA A 437 -3.74 25.32 13.12
CA ALA A 437 -4.55 25.31 11.91
C ALA A 437 -6.05 25.49 12.20
N LEU A 438 -6.56 24.82 13.24
CA LEU A 438 -7.95 24.99 13.70
C LEU A 438 -8.24 26.41 14.16
N ARG A 439 -7.34 27.02 14.93
CA ARG A 439 -7.47 28.43 15.34
C ARG A 439 -7.46 29.38 14.14
N ALA A 440 -6.58 29.14 13.16
CA ALA A 440 -6.54 29.93 11.93
C ALA A 440 -7.83 29.78 11.10
N GLN A 441 -8.39 28.56 11.04
CA GLN A 441 -9.67 28.32 10.37
C GLN A 441 -10.84 29.03 11.06
N ILE A 442 -10.88 29.01 12.39
CA ILE A 442 -11.89 29.74 13.18
C ILE A 442 -11.76 31.25 12.91
N ALA A 443 -10.55 31.80 12.99
CA ALA A 443 -10.31 33.22 12.73
C ALA A 443 -10.71 33.62 11.30
N ALA A 444 -10.37 32.81 10.28
CA ALA A 444 -10.77 33.06 8.91
C ALA A 444 -12.30 33.03 8.72
N ARG A 445 -12.98 32.11 9.42
CA ARG A 445 -14.45 32.03 9.39
C ARG A 445 -15.10 33.23 10.10
N GLU A 446 -14.55 33.66 11.22
CA GLU A 446 -15.01 34.86 11.93
C GLU A 446 -14.80 36.11 11.08
N GLU A 447 -13.65 36.23 10.41
CA GLU A 447 -13.38 37.34 9.49
C GLU A 447 -14.34 37.34 8.30
N ALA A 448 -14.59 36.19 7.68
CA ALA A 448 -15.56 36.06 6.59
C ALA A 448 -16.98 36.47 7.06
N SER A 449 -17.40 36.04 8.26
CA SER A 449 -18.70 36.43 8.81
C SER A 449 -18.78 37.94 9.10
N LEU A 450 -17.71 38.55 9.59
CA LEU A 450 -17.62 40.00 9.78
C LEU A 450 -17.63 40.75 8.45
N GLN A 451 -16.98 40.23 7.41
CA GLN A 451 -17.02 40.79 6.05
C GLN A 451 -18.43 40.71 5.47
N GLU A 452 -19.08 39.54 5.49
CA GLU A 452 -20.48 39.40 5.06
C GLU A 452 -21.41 40.37 5.80
N ARG A 453 -21.18 40.57 7.10
CA ARG A 453 -21.96 41.54 7.88
C ARG A 453 -21.69 42.99 7.44
N ARG A 454 -20.46 43.34 7.10
CA ARG A 454 -20.10 44.65 6.55
C ARG A 454 -20.73 44.85 5.18
N ASP A 455 -20.59 43.88 4.29
CA ASP A 455 -21.14 43.91 2.94
C ASP A 455 -22.66 44.08 2.97
N PHE A 456 -23.35 43.37 3.84
CA PHE A 456 -24.80 43.53 4.05
C PHE A 456 -25.17 44.95 4.50
N LEU A 457 -24.39 45.55 5.41
CA LEU A 457 -24.64 46.93 5.85
C LEU A 457 -24.34 47.93 4.74
N GLU A 458 -23.25 47.74 3.99
CA GLU A 458 -22.90 48.58 2.83
C GLU A 458 -23.96 48.48 1.73
N GLU A 459 -24.45 47.29 1.39
CA GLU A 459 -25.59 47.10 0.49
C GLU A 459 -26.82 47.89 0.98
N GLY A 460 -27.12 47.83 2.27
CA GLY A 460 -28.19 48.64 2.88
C GLY A 460 -27.94 50.16 2.81
N HIS A 461 -26.68 50.61 2.84
CA HIS A 461 -26.32 52.01 2.60
C HIS A 461 -26.47 52.39 1.12
N VAL A 462 -26.04 51.54 0.19
CA VAL A 462 -26.16 51.74 -1.26
C VAL A 462 -27.63 51.80 -1.68
N VAL A 463 -28.48 50.91 -1.19
CA VAL A 463 -29.93 50.92 -1.47
C VAL A 463 -30.57 52.21 -0.96
N ARG A 464 -30.25 52.65 0.26
CA ARG A 464 -30.76 53.92 0.80
C ARG A 464 -30.24 55.14 0.01
N ALA A 465 -28.99 55.13 -0.41
CA ALA A 465 -28.41 56.18 -1.25
C ALA A 465 -29.08 56.24 -2.63
N ALA A 466 -29.36 55.08 -3.24
CA ALA A 466 -30.08 54.97 -4.50
C ALA A 466 -31.51 55.54 -4.38
N GLN A 467 -32.28 55.11 -3.36
CA GLN A 467 -33.62 55.64 -3.07
C GLN A 467 -33.62 57.15 -2.83
N GLN A 468 -32.64 57.67 -2.07
CA GLN A 468 -32.50 59.11 -1.86
C GLN A 468 -32.17 59.84 -3.17
N SER A 469 -31.32 59.27 -4.02
CA SER A 469 -31.00 59.86 -5.33
C SER A 469 -32.21 59.89 -6.26
N GLU A 470 -33.04 58.84 -6.26
CA GLU A 470 -34.28 58.78 -7.03
C GLU A 470 -35.30 59.79 -6.50
N LYS A 471 -35.46 59.89 -5.18
CA LYS A 471 -36.32 60.89 -4.57
C LYS A 471 -35.90 62.31 -4.96
N LYS A 472 -34.60 62.63 -4.91
CA LYS A 472 -34.06 63.93 -5.36
C LYS A 472 -34.32 64.18 -6.85
N LYS A 473 -34.16 63.16 -7.70
CA LYS A 473 -34.48 63.26 -9.14
C LYS A 473 -35.96 63.56 -9.36
N LEU A 474 -36.87 62.87 -8.67
CA LEU A 474 -38.30 63.09 -8.76
C LEU A 474 -38.70 64.48 -8.23
N GLU A 475 -38.07 64.95 -7.16
CA GLU A 475 -38.27 66.32 -6.63
C GLU A 475 -37.78 67.37 -7.63
N ALA A 476 -36.63 67.15 -8.29
CA ALA A 476 -36.13 68.04 -9.33
C ALA A 476 -37.06 68.08 -10.57
N ILE A 477 -37.57 66.94 -11.02
CA ILE A 477 -38.54 66.86 -12.12
C ILE A 477 -39.85 67.57 -11.74
N LYS A 478 -40.32 67.38 -10.51
CA LYS A 478 -41.50 68.07 -9.98
C LYS A 478 -41.30 69.59 -10.00
N ALA A 479 -40.15 70.08 -9.55
CA ALA A 479 -39.81 71.50 -9.57
C ALA A 479 -39.74 72.06 -11.01
N GLN A 480 -39.14 71.31 -11.94
CA GLN A 480 -39.11 71.67 -13.36
C GLN A 480 -40.50 71.77 -13.98
N LYS A 481 -41.40 70.81 -13.70
CA LYS A 481 -42.79 70.85 -14.18
C LYS A 481 -43.59 72.00 -13.59
N ILE A 482 -43.37 72.36 -12.33
CA ILE A 482 -43.98 73.55 -11.73
C ILE A 482 -43.48 74.82 -12.43
N LEU A 483 -42.18 74.93 -12.70
CA LEU A 483 -41.60 76.05 -13.45
C LEU A 483 -42.13 76.15 -14.88
N GLU A 484 -42.35 75.01 -15.54
CA GLU A 484 -42.96 74.96 -16.88
C GLU A 484 -44.40 75.46 -16.86
N LEU A 485 -45.20 75.05 -15.86
CA LEU A 485 -46.57 75.54 -15.66
C LEU A 485 -46.62 77.03 -15.33
N GLN A 486 -45.66 77.55 -14.57
CA GLN A 486 -45.51 78.98 -14.30
C GLN A 486 -45.16 79.76 -15.57
N LYS A 487 -44.24 79.26 -16.41
CA LYS A 487 -43.88 79.88 -17.69
C LYS A 487 -45.03 79.84 -18.71
N ALA A 488 -45.87 78.81 -18.65
CA ALA A 488 -47.08 78.71 -19.46
C ALA A 488 -48.23 79.63 -18.99
N GLY A 489 -48.04 80.39 -17.90
CA GLY A 489 -49.01 81.37 -17.41
C GLY A 489 -50.19 80.76 -16.64
N VAL A 490 -50.06 79.53 -16.15
CA VAL A 490 -51.12 78.85 -15.38
C VAL A 490 -51.24 79.46 -13.98
N PRO A 491 -52.44 79.94 -13.56
CA PRO A 491 -52.64 80.51 -12.23
C PRO A 491 -52.32 79.54 -11.09
N GLU A 492 -51.79 80.08 -9.98
CA GLU A 492 -51.27 79.34 -8.82
C GLU A 492 -52.23 78.27 -8.27
N LYS A 493 -53.53 78.57 -8.25
CA LYS A 493 -54.59 77.68 -7.78
C LYS A 493 -54.53 76.27 -8.41
N TYR A 494 -54.06 76.14 -9.64
CA TYR A 494 -54.10 74.87 -10.38
C TYR A 494 -52.82 74.03 -10.30
N TRP A 495 -51.71 74.57 -9.78
CA TRP A 495 -50.47 73.81 -9.57
C TRP A 495 -50.10 73.61 -8.10
N VAL A 496 -50.84 74.21 -7.16
CA VAL A 496 -50.65 74.02 -5.70
C VAL A 496 -50.73 72.55 -5.29
N ASP A 497 -51.63 71.76 -5.89
CA ASP A 497 -51.76 70.34 -5.56
C ASP A 497 -50.57 69.52 -6.05
N LEU A 498 -50.03 69.86 -7.22
CA LEU A 498 -48.77 69.28 -7.72
C LEU A 498 -47.62 69.64 -6.77
N ALA A 499 -47.54 70.90 -6.30
CA ALA A 499 -46.55 71.35 -5.32
C ALA A 499 -46.68 70.65 -3.96
N LYS A 500 -47.89 70.30 -3.53
CA LYS A 500 -48.14 69.57 -2.27
C LYS A 500 -47.99 68.05 -2.38
N LYS A 501 -47.94 67.49 -3.60
CA LYS A 501 -47.77 66.03 -3.80
C LYS A 501 -46.46 65.53 -3.18
N LYS A 502 -46.55 64.69 -2.15
CA LYS A 502 -45.38 64.04 -1.53
C LYS A 502 -44.87 62.92 -2.44
N ILE A 503 -43.56 62.84 -2.59
CA ILE A 503 -42.90 61.77 -3.34
C ILE A 503 -42.53 60.68 -2.35
N ALA A 504 -43.12 59.50 -2.54
CA ALA A 504 -42.75 58.25 -1.87
C ALA A 504 -41.98 57.39 -2.87
N VAL A 505 -40.83 56.86 -2.44
CA VAL A 505 -39.95 55.93 -3.19
C VAL A 505 -39.76 54.71 -2.31
#